data_AF-F9WDS6-F1
#
_entry.id   AF-F9WDS6-F1
#
_cell.length_a   1.000
_cell.length_b   1.000
_cell.length_c   1.000
_cell.angle_alpha   90.00
_cell.angle_beta   90.00
_cell.angle_gamma   90.00
#
_symmetry.space_group_name_H-M   'P 1'
#
loop_
_entity.id
_entity.type
_entity.pdbx_description
1 polymer ?
#
loop_
_entity_poly.entity_id
_entity_poly.type
_entity_poly.pdbx_seq_one_letter_code
_entity_poly.pdbx_strand_id
1 'polypeptide(L)'
;MRTSSSLSKGGIMGSRKWLADSFSALTVSVCAAPFVLSLTSFPTLYCLSAGHSSLNVDFFAHGQQSERISDFPTKCSPRRSFTFPQRVHTQTRLSRTLESPLAALTGPTPTTLLNGVAAGAFASAAAGAPNTLLNGVAAGAFASAVAGAPNTLLNGVAAGAFASAVAGAPNTLLNGVAVGAFASAVAGAPNTLLNGVAAGAFASAVAGAPNTLLNGVAAGAFAAAGARPPNTFLDGVAAGAFASAVAGAPNTLLNGVAAGAFASAVAGAPNTLLNGVAAGTFASAVAGAPNTLLNGVAAGAFASAVAGAPNTLLNGVAAGAFASAVAGAPNTLLNGVAAGAFASAVAGAPNTLLNGVAAGAFASAVAGAPNTLLNGVAAGAFASAVAGAPNTLLNGVAAGAFASAVAGAPNTLLNGVAAGAFASAVAGAPNTLLNGVAVGAFASAVAGAPNTLLNGVAVGAFASAVAGAPNTLLNGVAVGAFASAVAGAPNTLLNGVAAG
;
A
#
# COMPACT_ATOMS: atom_id res chain seq x y z
N MET A 1 51.93 24.54 31.68
CA MET A 1 52.86 23.46 32.07
C MET A 1 52.35 22.14 31.49
N ARG A 2 53.26 21.30 30.94
CA ARG A 2 53.13 19.88 30.52
C ARG A 2 51.87 19.50 29.68
N THR A 3 51.92 19.38 28.33
CA THR A 3 52.56 18.33 27.46
C THR A 3 51.95 16.93 27.66
N SER A 4 51.29 16.30 26.68
CA SER A 4 51.79 15.75 25.39
C SER A 4 50.67 15.77 24.30
N SER A 5 50.86 16.17 23.02
CA SER A 5 51.59 15.55 21.87
C SER A 5 51.05 14.18 21.40
N SER A 6 50.88 13.84 20.11
CA SER A 6 50.95 14.56 18.81
C SER A 6 50.61 13.60 17.64
N LEU A 7 50.22 14.15 16.46
CA LEU A 7 50.41 13.68 15.05
C LEU A 7 50.86 12.20 14.75
N SER A 8 50.47 11.52 13.66
CA SER A 8 50.47 12.00 12.25
C SER A 8 49.75 11.08 11.24
N LYS A 9 49.15 11.74 10.22
CA LYS A 9 48.84 11.35 8.83
C LYS A 9 49.58 10.14 8.20
N GLY A 10 48.91 9.46 7.26
CA GLY A 10 49.08 9.80 5.82
C GLY A 10 49.10 8.70 4.73
N GLY A 11 48.10 8.74 3.83
CA GLY A 11 48.22 8.39 2.40
C GLY A 11 47.40 7.19 1.87
N ILE A 12 47.02 7.10 0.59
CA ILE A 12 47.10 8.04 -0.57
C ILE A 12 45.98 7.73 -1.60
N MET A 13 45.67 8.74 -2.43
CA MET A 13 44.69 8.86 -3.55
C MET A 13 44.37 7.65 -4.47
N GLY A 14 43.19 7.71 -5.12
CA GLY A 14 42.86 6.91 -6.32
C GLY A 14 41.38 6.89 -6.78
N SER A 15 40.68 8.02 -6.87
CA SER A 15 40.34 8.71 -8.15
C SER A 15 39.22 8.16 -9.07
N ARG A 16 38.05 8.85 -9.04
CA ARG A 16 37.11 9.11 -10.18
C ARG A 16 36.41 7.83 -10.78
N LYS A 17 35.42 7.86 -11.68
CA LYS A 17 34.69 8.91 -12.44
C LYS A 17 33.35 8.31 -12.96
N TRP A 18 32.24 9.07 -12.89
CA TRP A 18 31.04 9.12 -13.81
C TRP A 18 30.33 7.81 -14.27
N LEU A 19 29.00 7.65 -14.15
CA LEU A 19 27.88 8.27 -14.91
C LEU A 19 27.67 7.66 -16.33
N ALA A 20 26.43 7.18 -16.55
CA ALA A 20 25.73 6.88 -17.82
C ALA A 20 25.90 5.50 -18.52
N ASP A 21 24.72 4.92 -18.77
CA ASP A 21 24.27 4.24 -19.99
C ASP A 21 24.58 2.77 -20.33
N SER A 22 23.47 2.01 -20.37
CA SER A 22 22.98 1.23 -21.52
C SER A 22 23.02 -0.31 -21.50
N PHE A 23 21.78 -0.84 -21.51
CA PHE A 23 21.25 -1.92 -22.35
C PHE A 23 21.77 -3.37 -22.28
N SER A 24 20.76 -4.24 -22.32
CA SER A 24 20.81 -5.69 -22.54
C SER A 24 21.67 -6.14 -23.71
N ALA A 25 22.38 -7.26 -23.53
CA ALA A 25 22.72 -8.18 -24.62
C ALA A 25 22.84 -9.62 -24.09
N LEU A 26 21.79 -10.42 -24.29
CA LEU A 26 21.86 -11.88 -24.16
C LEU A 26 22.10 -12.45 -25.57
N THR A 27 23.30 -12.96 -25.85
CA THR A 27 23.66 -13.53 -27.15
C THR A 27 23.59 -15.05 -27.15
N VAL A 28 22.59 -15.64 -27.83
CA VAL A 28 22.70 -16.97 -28.45
C VAL A 28 21.95 -17.01 -29.80
N SER A 29 22.71 -17.40 -30.84
CA SER A 29 22.34 -17.94 -32.17
C SER A 29 21.23 -17.36 -33.05
N VAL A 30 21.73 -16.84 -34.18
CA VAL A 30 21.14 -16.68 -35.51
C VAL A 30 20.59 -18.00 -36.09
N CYS A 31 19.38 -18.01 -36.70
CA CYS A 31 19.23 -18.23 -38.16
C CYS A 31 17.82 -17.95 -38.74
N ALA A 32 17.81 -17.30 -39.91
CA ALA A 32 16.77 -17.04 -40.93
C ALA A 32 15.34 -17.67 -40.77
N ALA A 33 14.21 -16.94 -40.76
CA ALA A 33 13.60 -16.09 -41.83
C ALA A 33 12.89 -16.90 -42.97
N PRO A 34 11.94 -16.37 -43.81
CA PRO A 34 11.26 -15.03 -43.80
C PRO A 34 9.75 -14.99 -44.25
N PHE A 35 9.23 -13.75 -44.47
CA PHE A 35 8.00 -13.26 -45.17
C PHE A 35 6.60 -13.34 -44.47
N VAL A 36 5.79 -12.28 -44.19
CA VAL A 36 5.38 -10.96 -44.83
C VAL A 36 4.12 -11.12 -45.71
N LEU A 37 3.08 -10.24 -45.78
CA LEU A 37 2.74 -8.87 -45.26
C LEU A 37 1.88 -8.90 -43.95
N SER A 38 1.39 -7.85 -43.25
CA SER A 38 1.26 -6.35 -43.34
C SER A 38 -0.18 -5.77 -43.53
N LEU A 39 -0.55 -4.84 -42.62
CA LEU A 39 -1.44 -3.66 -42.76
C LEU A 39 -3.00 -3.74 -42.92
N THR A 40 -3.65 -2.89 -42.10
CA THR A 40 -4.75 -1.93 -42.40
C THR A 40 -6.25 -2.25 -42.27
N SER A 41 -6.94 -1.26 -41.67
CA SER A 41 -8.31 -0.75 -41.91
C SER A 41 -9.53 -1.34 -41.18
N PHE A 42 -10.06 -0.52 -40.27
CA PHE A 42 -11.50 -0.33 -39.95
C PHE A 42 -12.28 0.11 -41.22
N PRO A 43 -13.62 -0.10 -41.36
CA PRO A 43 -14.63 0.45 -40.43
C PRO A 43 -15.90 -0.36 -40.15
N THR A 44 -16.73 0.23 -39.29
CA THR A 44 -18.05 -0.17 -38.77
C THR A 44 -19.15 -0.42 -39.82
N LEU A 45 -20.05 -1.37 -39.55
CA LEU A 45 -21.48 -1.23 -39.86
C LEU A 45 -22.41 -2.13 -39.00
N TYR A 46 -23.63 -1.64 -38.76
CA TYR A 46 -24.72 -2.29 -38.00
C TYR A 46 -25.38 -3.44 -38.79
N CYS A 47 -25.83 -4.52 -38.12
CA CYS A 47 -27.27 -4.80 -37.83
C CYS A 47 -27.55 -6.23 -37.31
N LEU A 48 -28.75 -6.42 -36.75
CA LEU A 48 -29.26 -7.67 -36.15
C LEU A 48 -29.54 -8.78 -37.19
N SER A 49 -29.33 -10.04 -36.81
CA SER A 49 -30.40 -11.07 -36.84
C SER A 49 -30.03 -12.30 -36.02
N ALA A 50 -31.03 -13.03 -35.51
CA ALA A 50 -30.85 -14.23 -34.70
C ALA A 50 -30.48 -15.46 -35.56
N GLY A 51 -29.68 -16.38 -35.00
CA GLY A 51 -29.33 -17.64 -35.64
C GLY A 51 -28.90 -18.70 -34.62
N HIS A 52 -29.83 -19.58 -34.23
CA HIS A 52 -29.47 -20.86 -33.62
C HIS A 52 -28.70 -21.70 -34.63
N SER A 53 -27.49 -22.17 -34.28
CA SER A 53 -26.93 -23.40 -34.82
C SER A 53 -25.82 -23.94 -33.93
N SER A 54 -26.03 -25.16 -33.43
CA SER A 54 -25.04 -25.93 -32.68
C SER A 54 -23.89 -26.36 -33.59
N LEU A 55 -22.66 -26.22 -33.13
CA LEU A 55 -21.49 -26.85 -33.76
C LEU A 55 -20.70 -27.63 -32.70
N ASN A 56 -20.91 -28.94 -32.71
CA ASN A 56 -19.93 -29.89 -32.18
C ASN A 56 -18.71 -29.88 -33.11
N VAL A 57 -17.51 -29.90 -32.54
CA VAL A 57 -16.29 -30.31 -33.25
C VAL A 57 -15.58 -31.34 -32.37
N ASP A 58 -15.61 -32.59 -32.81
CA ASP A 58 -15.01 -33.71 -32.09
C ASP A 58 -13.48 -33.71 -32.18
N PHE A 59 -12.83 -34.18 -31.13
CA PHE A 59 -11.41 -34.54 -31.18
C PHE A 59 -11.24 -35.94 -31.80
N PHE A 60 -10.33 -36.05 -32.77
CA PHE A 60 -10.04 -37.28 -33.51
C PHE A 60 -9.56 -38.43 -32.61
N ALA A 61 -10.13 -39.62 -32.79
CA ALA A 61 -9.57 -40.88 -32.34
C ALA A 61 -9.40 -41.84 -33.55
N HIS A 62 -8.21 -42.41 -33.71
CA HIS A 62 -7.91 -43.39 -34.75
C HIS A 62 -8.36 -44.80 -34.33
N GLY A 63 -9.14 -45.52 -35.15
CA GLY A 63 -9.42 -46.94 -34.92
C GLY A 63 -10.62 -47.52 -35.68
N GLN A 64 -10.40 -47.93 -36.92
CA GLN A 64 -11.22 -48.85 -37.75
C GLN A 64 -11.76 -50.06 -36.94
N GLN A 65 -12.92 -50.68 -37.17
CA GLN A 65 -13.73 -50.97 -38.38
C GLN A 65 -15.25 -50.89 -38.06
N SER A 66 -16.16 -50.48 -38.98
CA SER A 66 -16.93 -51.29 -39.96
C SER A 66 -17.69 -52.48 -39.34
N GLU A 67 -19.00 -52.74 -39.58
CA GLU A 67 -19.92 -52.37 -40.68
C GLU A 67 -21.35 -52.02 -40.20
N ARG A 68 -22.17 -51.41 -41.07
CA ARG A 68 -23.63 -51.27 -40.87
C ARG A 68 -24.38 -52.42 -41.54
N ILE A 69 -25.51 -52.83 -40.96
CA ILE A 69 -26.52 -53.66 -41.63
C ILE A 69 -27.61 -52.73 -42.20
N SER A 70 -28.07 -53.00 -43.42
CA SER A 70 -29.25 -52.37 -44.03
C SER A 70 -30.31 -53.40 -44.45
N ASP A 71 -31.54 -52.90 -44.55
CA ASP A 71 -32.68 -53.40 -45.33
C ASP A 71 -33.60 -54.52 -44.76
N PHE A 72 -34.89 -54.15 -44.77
CA PHE A 72 -36.12 -54.95 -44.68
C PHE A 72 -36.35 -55.76 -46.00
N PRO A 73 -37.35 -56.68 -46.17
CA PRO A 73 -38.65 -56.73 -45.46
C PRO A 73 -39.29 -58.11 -45.13
N THR A 74 -40.32 -58.01 -44.29
CA THR A 74 -41.51 -58.87 -44.04
C THR A 74 -41.72 -60.23 -44.74
N LYS A 75 -42.05 -61.26 -43.93
CA LYS A 75 -43.24 -62.14 -44.15
C LYS A 75 -43.67 -62.96 -42.91
N CYS A 76 -44.93 -63.38 -42.94
CA CYS A 76 -45.83 -63.82 -41.86
C CYS A 76 -45.40 -64.98 -40.93
N SER A 77 -45.89 -64.91 -39.67
CA SER A 77 -45.91 -65.95 -38.62
C SER A 77 -46.79 -67.18 -38.98
N PRO A 78 -46.78 -68.30 -38.21
CA PRO A 78 -47.64 -68.38 -37.00
C PRO A 78 -47.22 -69.37 -35.86
N ARG A 79 -47.78 -69.16 -34.64
CA ARG A 79 -48.04 -70.13 -33.52
C ARG A 79 -46.83 -70.95 -32.97
N ARG A 80 -46.53 -70.96 -31.66
CA ARG A 80 -47.39 -71.35 -30.52
C ARG A 80 -46.89 -70.78 -29.17
N SER A 81 -47.81 -70.66 -28.21
CA SER A 81 -47.57 -70.23 -26.82
C SER A 81 -46.83 -71.28 -25.96
N PHE A 82 -46.01 -70.85 -24.99
CA PHE A 82 -45.96 -71.43 -23.62
C PHE A 82 -45.24 -70.50 -22.60
N THR A 83 -45.96 -70.17 -21.52
CA THR A 83 -45.55 -69.84 -20.13
C THR A 83 -44.18 -69.22 -19.77
N PHE A 84 -44.24 -68.06 -19.08
CA PHE A 84 -43.32 -67.53 -18.06
C PHE A 84 -43.13 -68.50 -16.84
N PRO A 85 -42.23 -68.25 -15.85
CA PRO A 85 -41.35 -67.08 -15.65
C PRO A 85 -39.87 -67.39 -15.28
N GLN A 86 -39.00 -66.37 -15.34
CA GLN A 86 -38.15 -65.98 -14.21
C GLN A 86 -37.85 -64.46 -14.22
N ARG A 87 -37.69 -63.87 -13.04
CA ARG A 87 -37.41 -62.45 -12.82
C ARG A 87 -35.90 -62.19 -12.83
N VAL A 88 -35.47 -61.14 -13.51
CA VAL A 88 -34.52 -60.16 -12.93
C VAL A 88 -34.99 -58.75 -13.35
N HIS A 89 -35.30 -57.90 -12.38
CA HIS A 89 -35.56 -56.47 -12.61
C HIS A 89 -34.33 -55.67 -12.18
N THR A 90 -33.75 -54.90 -13.10
CA THR A 90 -32.90 -53.75 -12.79
C THR A 90 -33.30 -52.58 -13.69
N GLN A 91 -34.28 -51.79 -13.26
CA GLN A 91 -34.55 -50.49 -13.86
C GLN A 91 -33.66 -49.42 -13.21
N THR A 92 -32.73 -48.87 -13.98
CA THR A 92 -31.94 -47.71 -13.56
C THR A 92 -32.74 -46.44 -13.82
N ARG A 93 -33.33 -45.85 -12.76
CA ARG A 93 -34.02 -44.54 -12.84
C ARG A 93 -33.50 -43.61 -11.74
N LEU A 94 -32.34 -42.99 -12.00
CA LEU A 94 -31.77 -41.98 -11.11
C LEU A 94 -32.36 -40.60 -11.42
N SER A 95 -33.40 -40.24 -10.68
CA SER A 95 -33.86 -38.87 -10.52
C SER A 95 -34.15 -38.66 -9.04
N ARG A 96 -33.11 -38.30 -8.27
CA ARG A 96 -33.24 -37.81 -6.90
C ARG A 96 -32.76 -36.37 -6.85
N THR A 97 -33.70 -35.48 -6.56
CA THR A 97 -33.43 -34.16 -6.00
C THR A 97 -32.63 -34.34 -4.70
N LEU A 98 -31.37 -33.91 -4.71
CA LEU A 98 -30.51 -33.94 -3.53
C LEU A 98 -30.76 -32.68 -2.68
N GLU A 99 -31.69 -32.78 -1.75
CA GLU A 99 -31.58 -32.00 -0.50
C GLU A 99 -30.37 -32.54 0.26
N SER A 100 -29.39 -31.68 0.52
CA SER A 100 -28.07 -32.09 1.02
C SER A 100 -28.13 -32.48 2.50
N PRO A 101 -27.63 -33.65 2.92
CA PRO A 101 -27.45 -33.96 4.32
C PRO A 101 -26.28 -33.16 4.90
N LEU A 102 -26.40 -32.76 6.17
CA LEU A 102 -25.32 -32.15 6.93
C LEU A 102 -24.35 -33.26 7.38
N ALA A 103 -23.19 -33.38 6.74
CA ALA A 103 -22.21 -34.41 7.08
C ALA A 103 -21.38 -34.00 8.32
N ALA A 104 -21.85 -34.41 9.51
CA ALA A 104 -21.12 -34.26 10.77
C ALA A 104 -20.28 -35.52 11.05
N LEU A 105 -18.96 -35.36 11.14
CA LEU A 105 -18.01 -36.47 11.33
C LEU A 105 -17.37 -36.41 12.72
N THR A 106 -17.85 -37.25 13.63
CA THR A 106 -17.33 -37.38 15.00
C THR A 106 -16.79 -38.79 15.25
N GLY A 107 -15.46 -38.95 15.32
CA GLY A 107 -14.82 -40.22 15.66
C GLY A 107 -13.30 -40.17 15.59
N PRO A 108 -12.58 -41.03 16.34
CA PRO A 108 -11.14 -41.11 16.28
C PRO A 108 -10.69 -41.72 14.93
N THR A 109 -9.93 -40.94 14.18
CA THR A 109 -9.15 -41.37 12.99
C THR A 109 -9.90 -42.11 11.86
N PRO A 110 -10.83 -41.45 11.15
CA PRO A 110 -11.07 -41.74 9.75
C PRO A 110 -10.43 -40.65 8.86
N THR A 111 -9.58 -41.05 7.92
CA THR A 111 -9.29 -40.22 6.73
C THR A 111 -10.59 -40.04 5.95
N THR A 112 -11.10 -38.83 5.90
CA THR A 112 -12.42 -38.54 5.32
C THR A 112 -12.25 -37.79 4.01
N LEU A 113 -12.72 -38.40 2.93
CA LEU A 113 -12.69 -37.86 1.57
C LEU A 113 -14.13 -37.58 1.15
N LEU A 114 -14.47 -36.31 0.97
CA LEU A 114 -15.82 -35.88 0.60
C LEU A 114 -15.75 -35.00 -0.64
N ASN A 115 -16.23 -35.54 -1.76
CA ASN A 115 -16.42 -34.80 -3.01
C ASN A 115 -17.92 -34.57 -3.22
N GLY A 116 -18.35 -33.34 -3.50
CA GLY A 116 -19.78 -33.02 -3.64
C GLY A 116 -20.06 -31.91 -4.64
N VAL A 117 -21.21 -32.02 -5.33
CA VAL A 117 -21.77 -30.98 -6.20
C VAL A 117 -23.20 -30.69 -5.75
N ALA A 118 -23.51 -29.42 -5.46
CA ALA A 118 -24.80 -28.99 -4.93
C ALA A 118 -25.39 -27.84 -5.76
N ALA A 119 -26.67 -27.97 -6.14
CA ALA A 119 -27.41 -26.88 -6.79
C ALA A 119 -27.83 -25.76 -5.82
N GLY A 120 -27.82 -26.05 -4.51
CA GLY A 120 -28.09 -25.09 -3.44
C GLY A 120 -26.83 -24.83 -2.61
N ALA A 121 -26.83 -25.30 -1.36
CA ALA A 121 -25.69 -25.18 -0.47
C ALA A 121 -24.93 -26.52 -0.31
N PHE A 122 -23.61 -26.43 -0.20
CA PHE A 122 -22.72 -27.47 0.30
C PHE A 122 -22.24 -27.06 1.70
N ALA A 123 -22.36 -27.93 2.69
CA ALA A 123 -21.98 -27.66 4.07
C ALA A 123 -21.25 -28.86 4.70
N SER A 124 -20.17 -28.60 5.43
CA SER A 124 -19.37 -29.63 6.11
C SER A 124 -18.83 -29.19 7.47
N ALA A 125 -18.71 -30.13 8.40
CA ALA A 125 -18.07 -29.90 9.69
C ALA A 125 -17.09 -31.03 10.05
N ALA A 126 -15.85 -30.67 10.39
CA ALA A 126 -14.81 -31.57 10.87
C ALA A 126 -14.37 -31.17 12.27
N ALA A 127 -14.35 -32.13 13.20
CA ALA A 127 -13.97 -31.90 14.59
C ALA A 127 -13.02 -33.00 15.11
N GLY A 128 -12.11 -32.64 16.01
CA GLY A 128 -11.19 -33.58 16.66
C GLY A 128 -9.81 -33.61 16.01
N ALA A 129 -9.32 -34.79 15.63
CA ALA A 129 -8.06 -34.97 14.90
C ALA A 129 -8.15 -35.84 13.61
N PRO A 130 -9.22 -35.76 12.79
CA PRO A 130 -9.26 -36.47 11.51
C PRO A 130 -8.35 -35.82 10.46
N ASN A 131 -7.80 -36.61 9.54
CA ASN A 131 -7.29 -36.10 8.28
C ASN A 131 -8.46 -35.95 7.29
N THR A 132 -8.64 -34.77 6.72
CA THR A 132 -9.81 -34.39 5.92
C THR A 132 -9.40 -33.90 4.54
N LEU A 133 -9.97 -34.49 3.49
CA LEU A 133 -9.92 -34.00 2.12
C LEU A 133 -11.35 -33.66 1.66
N LEU A 134 -11.58 -32.40 1.30
CA LEU A 134 -12.89 -31.94 0.87
C LEU A 134 -12.81 -31.18 -0.45
N ASN A 135 -13.62 -31.58 -1.42
CA ASN A 135 -13.78 -30.87 -2.69
C ASN A 135 -15.28 -30.61 -2.93
N GLY A 136 -15.71 -29.35 -3.00
CA GLY A 136 -17.12 -29.01 -3.18
C GLY A 136 -17.38 -27.98 -4.28
N VAL A 137 -18.44 -28.18 -5.06
CA VAL A 137 -18.95 -27.18 -6.01
C VAL A 137 -20.40 -26.86 -5.65
N ALA A 138 -20.72 -25.58 -5.41
CA ALA A 138 -22.05 -25.13 -5.03
C ALA A 138 -22.53 -23.97 -5.93
N ALA A 139 -23.75 -24.06 -6.48
CA ALA A 139 -24.34 -22.92 -7.19
C ALA A 139 -24.84 -21.83 -6.24
N GLY A 140 -25.20 -22.17 -4.99
CA GLY A 140 -25.51 -21.23 -3.93
C GLY A 140 -24.30 -20.96 -3.03
N ALA A 141 -24.19 -21.69 -1.92
CA ALA A 141 -23.18 -21.44 -0.89
C ALA A 141 -22.30 -22.66 -0.61
N PHE A 142 -21.02 -22.45 -0.36
CA PHE A 142 -20.09 -23.43 0.19
C PHE A 142 -19.72 -22.99 1.61
N ALA A 143 -19.94 -23.85 2.61
CA ALA A 143 -19.61 -23.58 4.01
C ALA A 143 -18.81 -24.74 4.62
N SER A 144 -17.73 -24.43 5.33
CA SER A 144 -16.95 -25.44 6.05
C SER A 144 -16.47 -24.96 7.41
N ALA A 145 -16.64 -25.79 8.44
CA ALA A 145 -16.12 -25.56 9.78
C ALA A 145 -15.12 -26.66 10.16
N VAL A 146 -13.94 -26.25 10.64
CA VAL A 146 -12.83 -27.12 11.04
C VAL A 146 -12.42 -26.76 12.47
N ALA A 147 -12.47 -27.72 13.39
CA ALA A 147 -12.17 -27.51 14.81
C ALA A 147 -11.29 -28.61 15.41
N GLY A 148 -10.35 -28.22 16.29
CA GLY A 148 -9.50 -29.16 17.03
C GLY A 148 -8.05 -29.15 16.52
N ALA A 149 -7.50 -30.32 16.19
CA ALA A 149 -6.20 -30.47 15.55
C ALA A 149 -6.21 -31.40 14.30
N PRO A 150 -7.18 -31.29 13.38
CA PRO A 150 -7.13 -32.02 12.10
C PRO A 150 -6.03 -31.50 11.16
N ASN A 151 -5.63 -32.34 10.21
CA ASN A 151 -5.01 -31.85 8.97
C ASN A 151 -6.09 -31.81 7.89
N THR A 152 -6.32 -30.65 7.28
CA THR A 152 -7.42 -30.44 6.33
C THR A 152 -6.91 -29.84 5.02
N LEU A 153 -7.23 -30.50 3.90
CA LEU A 153 -7.20 -29.92 2.56
C LEU A 153 -8.64 -29.66 2.11
N LEU A 154 -8.94 -28.41 1.80
CA LEU A 154 -10.27 -27.96 1.42
C LEU A 154 -10.22 -27.16 0.11
N ASN A 155 -10.86 -27.66 -0.94
CA ASN A 155 -11.06 -26.95 -2.19
C ASN A 155 -12.56 -26.71 -2.40
N GLY A 156 -12.97 -25.47 -2.69
CA GLY A 156 -14.39 -25.21 -2.97
C GLY A 156 -14.65 -24.12 -4.00
N VAL A 157 -15.71 -24.30 -4.79
CA VAL A 157 -16.19 -23.33 -5.78
C VAL A 157 -17.65 -22.99 -5.46
N ALA A 158 -17.97 -21.69 -5.33
CA ALA A 158 -19.31 -21.21 -5.04
C ALA A 158 -19.72 -20.09 -6.02
N ALA A 159 -20.89 -20.18 -6.65
CA ALA A 159 -21.40 -19.05 -7.45
C ALA A 159 -22.05 -17.95 -6.55
N GLY A 160 -22.54 -18.28 -5.36
CA GLY A 160 -22.93 -17.30 -4.35
C GLY A 160 -21.78 -16.99 -3.37
N ALA A 161 -21.71 -17.73 -2.27
CA ALA A 161 -20.78 -17.44 -1.17
C ALA A 161 -19.91 -18.64 -0.76
N PHE A 162 -18.64 -18.39 -0.48
CA PHE A 162 -17.70 -19.31 0.14
C PHE A 162 -17.42 -18.84 1.57
N ALA A 163 -17.62 -19.70 2.56
CA ALA A 163 -17.33 -19.44 3.97
C ALA A 163 -16.51 -20.57 4.58
N SER A 164 -15.43 -20.23 5.28
CA SER A 164 -14.65 -21.19 6.06
C SER A 164 -14.32 -20.67 7.46
N ALA A 165 -14.54 -21.49 8.49
CA ALA A 165 -14.13 -21.23 9.86
C ALA A 165 -13.13 -22.30 10.32
N VAL A 166 -11.98 -21.89 10.82
CA VAL A 166 -10.89 -22.74 11.27
C VAL A 166 -10.53 -22.38 12.71
N ALA A 167 -10.62 -23.33 13.63
CA ALA A 167 -10.42 -23.10 15.06
C ALA A 167 -9.57 -24.19 15.74
N GLY A 168 -8.73 -23.79 16.70
CA GLY A 168 -7.89 -24.71 17.50
C GLY A 168 -6.44 -24.68 17.06
N ALA A 169 -5.84 -25.84 16.78
CA ALA A 169 -4.51 -25.98 16.20
C ALA A 169 -4.46 -26.91 14.96
N PRO A 170 -5.39 -26.80 13.99
CA PRO A 170 -5.28 -27.56 12.74
C PRO A 170 -4.12 -27.09 11.85
N ASN A 171 -3.68 -27.98 10.96
CA ASN A 171 -2.97 -27.59 9.75
C ASN A 171 -3.99 -27.55 8.60
N THR A 172 -4.18 -26.41 7.95
CA THR A 172 -5.22 -26.25 6.93
C THR A 172 -4.67 -25.63 5.65
N LEU A 173 -4.88 -26.31 4.53
CA LEU A 173 -4.73 -25.75 3.18
C LEU A 173 -6.13 -25.53 2.60
N LEU A 174 -6.45 -24.28 2.32
CA LEU A 174 -7.78 -23.80 1.93
C LEU A 174 -7.68 -23.07 0.59
N ASN A 175 -8.26 -23.64 -0.46
CA ASN A 175 -8.40 -22.99 -1.76
C ASN A 175 -9.89 -22.76 -2.03
N GLY A 176 -10.30 -21.53 -2.36
CA GLY A 176 -11.69 -21.30 -2.74
C GLY A 176 -11.94 -20.22 -3.78
N VAL A 177 -12.96 -20.44 -4.60
CA VAL A 177 -13.40 -19.49 -5.63
C VAL A 177 -14.86 -19.14 -5.38
N ALA A 178 -15.17 -17.86 -5.27
CA ALA A 178 -16.51 -17.32 -5.10
C ALA A 178 -16.83 -16.32 -6.22
N VAL A 179 -18.01 -16.39 -6.83
CA VAL A 179 -18.47 -15.28 -7.69
C VAL A 179 -19.02 -14.13 -6.82
N GLY A 180 -19.84 -14.42 -5.80
CA GLY A 180 -20.29 -13.40 -4.84
C GLY A 180 -19.24 -13.06 -3.78
N ALA A 181 -19.20 -13.80 -2.67
CA ALA A 181 -18.38 -13.45 -1.52
C ALA A 181 -17.51 -14.60 -1.02
N PHE A 182 -16.26 -14.30 -0.64
CA PHE A 182 -15.33 -15.19 0.03
C PHE A 182 -15.12 -14.69 1.46
N ALA A 183 -15.33 -15.55 2.45
CA ALA A 183 -15.10 -15.26 3.87
C ALA A 183 -14.29 -16.38 4.53
N SER A 184 -13.25 -16.00 5.29
CA SER A 184 -12.52 -16.92 6.16
C SER A 184 -12.33 -16.33 7.57
N ALA A 185 -12.50 -17.17 8.58
CA ALA A 185 -12.18 -16.86 9.98
C ALA A 185 -11.22 -17.92 10.53
N VAL A 186 -10.09 -17.50 11.08
CA VAL A 186 -9.02 -18.34 11.59
C VAL A 186 -8.73 -17.97 13.05
N ALA A 187 -8.85 -18.92 13.98
CA ALA A 187 -8.73 -18.68 15.41
C ALA A 187 -7.89 -19.76 16.14
N GLY A 188 -7.11 -19.35 17.14
CA GLY A 188 -6.33 -20.26 17.99
C GLY A 188 -4.84 -20.22 17.64
N ALA A 189 -4.25 -21.37 17.37
CA ALA A 189 -2.88 -21.52 16.86
C ALA A 189 -2.77 -22.46 15.62
N PRO A 190 -3.64 -22.35 14.60
CA PRO A 190 -3.50 -23.13 13.37
C PRO A 190 -2.31 -22.69 12.51
N ASN A 191 -1.81 -23.61 11.69
CA ASN A 191 -1.02 -23.26 10.51
C ASN A 191 -1.96 -23.27 9.31
N THR A 192 -2.20 -22.10 8.70
CA THR A 192 -3.17 -21.96 7.61
C THR A 192 -2.52 -21.36 6.38
N LEU A 193 -2.64 -22.06 5.25
CA LEU A 193 -2.40 -21.47 3.93
C LEU A 193 -3.75 -21.33 3.23
N LEU A 194 -4.11 -20.10 2.89
CA LEU A 194 -5.40 -19.73 2.33
C LEU A 194 -5.18 -18.99 1.01
N ASN A 195 -5.65 -19.59 -0.09
CA ASN A 195 -5.76 -18.95 -1.39
C ASN A 195 -7.25 -18.74 -1.70
N GLY A 196 -7.68 -17.53 -2.05
CA GLY A 196 -9.07 -17.32 -2.46
C GLY A 196 -9.28 -16.27 -3.54
N VAL A 197 -10.28 -16.49 -4.38
CA VAL A 197 -10.68 -15.59 -5.47
C VAL A 197 -12.15 -15.23 -5.29
N ALA A 198 -12.49 -13.95 -5.32
CA ALA A 198 -13.84 -13.42 -5.23
C ALA A 198 -14.13 -12.46 -6.39
N ALA A 199 -15.23 -12.62 -7.13
CA ALA A 199 -15.64 -11.55 -8.06
C ALA A 199 -16.34 -10.38 -7.34
N GLY A 200 -17.03 -10.62 -6.22
CA GLY A 200 -17.49 -9.57 -5.31
C GLY A 200 -16.47 -9.25 -4.21
N ALA A 201 -16.66 -9.79 -3.02
CA ALA A 201 -15.90 -9.42 -1.82
C ALA A 201 -15.06 -10.57 -1.25
N PHE A 202 -13.86 -10.27 -0.79
CA PHE A 202 -12.97 -11.16 -0.04
C PHE A 202 -12.79 -10.62 1.38
N ALA A 203 -13.03 -11.44 2.39
CA ALA A 203 -12.86 -11.11 3.80
C ALA A 203 -12.06 -12.21 4.53
N SER A 204 -11.04 -11.83 5.30
CA SER A 204 -10.32 -12.75 6.18
C SER A 204 -10.11 -12.15 7.58
N ALA A 205 -10.43 -12.92 8.62
CA ALA A 205 -10.19 -12.55 10.01
C ALA A 205 -9.30 -13.58 10.69
N VAL A 206 -8.25 -13.13 11.38
CA VAL A 206 -7.21 -13.96 12.00
C VAL A 206 -7.00 -13.53 13.45
N ALA A 207 -7.12 -14.46 14.40
CA ALA A 207 -7.01 -14.18 15.83
C ALA A 207 -6.23 -15.27 16.60
N GLY A 208 -5.44 -14.86 17.58
CA GLY A 208 -4.62 -15.76 18.40
C GLY A 208 -3.17 -15.85 17.88
N ALA A 209 -2.55 -17.01 18.01
CA ALA A 209 -1.19 -17.28 17.54
C ALA A 209 -1.11 -18.20 16.29
N PRO A 210 -1.93 -18.03 15.23
CA PRO A 210 -1.72 -18.77 14.00
C PRO A 210 -0.46 -18.32 13.25
N ASN A 211 0.07 -19.22 12.44
CA ASN A 211 0.90 -18.86 11.29
C ASN A 211 -0.01 -18.88 10.06
N THR A 212 -0.26 -17.72 9.44
CA THR A 212 -1.17 -17.61 8.31
C THR A 212 -0.45 -17.04 7.08
N LEU A 213 -0.55 -17.76 5.96
CA LEU A 213 -0.24 -17.25 4.63
C LEU A 213 -1.56 -17.06 3.88
N LEU A 214 -1.83 -15.82 3.49
CA LEU A 214 -3.08 -15.38 2.89
C LEU A 214 -2.84 -14.77 1.52
N ASN A 215 -3.27 -15.44 0.46
CA ASN A 215 -3.28 -14.90 -0.91
C ASN A 215 -4.73 -14.70 -1.34
N GLY A 216 -5.12 -13.48 -1.73
CA GLY A 216 -6.50 -13.23 -2.16
C GLY A 216 -6.66 -12.26 -3.33
N VAL A 217 -7.62 -12.56 -4.20
CA VAL A 217 -7.98 -11.68 -5.34
C VAL A 217 -9.46 -11.33 -5.24
N ALA A 218 -9.80 -10.05 -5.29
CA ALA A 218 -11.17 -9.54 -5.27
C ALA A 218 -11.42 -8.58 -6.45
N ALA A 219 -12.46 -8.79 -7.26
CA ALA A 219 -12.84 -7.78 -8.26
C ALA A 219 -13.65 -6.62 -7.63
N GLY A 220 -14.29 -6.81 -6.48
CA GLY A 220 -14.87 -5.75 -5.66
C GLY A 220 -13.93 -5.31 -4.53
N ALA A 221 -14.07 -5.90 -3.34
CA ALA A 221 -13.38 -5.46 -2.13
C ALA A 221 -12.58 -6.59 -1.48
N PHE A 222 -11.35 -6.30 -1.04
CA PHE A 222 -10.52 -7.15 -0.19
C PHE A 222 -10.44 -6.54 1.21
N ALA A 223 -10.73 -7.33 2.24
CA ALA A 223 -10.63 -6.93 3.64
C ALA A 223 -9.91 -8.00 4.46
N ALA A 224 -8.95 -7.59 5.30
CA ALA A 224 -8.28 -8.49 6.23
C ALA A 224 -8.11 -7.87 7.62
N ALA A 225 -8.29 -8.68 8.67
CA ALA A 225 -8.09 -8.28 10.06
C ALA A 225 -7.23 -9.31 10.80
N GLY A 226 -6.23 -8.85 11.54
CA GLY A 226 -5.32 -9.68 12.35
C GLY A 226 -5.17 -9.16 13.77
N ALA A 227 -5.31 -10.03 14.78
CA ALA A 227 -5.17 -9.65 16.19
C ALA A 227 -4.37 -10.66 17.04
N ARG A 228 -3.41 -10.14 17.83
CA ARG A 228 -2.71 -10.77 18.99
C ARG A 228 -2.48 -12.31 18.96
N PRO A 229 -1.21 -12.77 18.95
CA PRO A 229 -0.05 -12.32 18.19
C PRO A 229 0.29 -13.37 17.09
N PRO A 230 -0.24 -13.25 15.87
CA PRO A 230 0.14 -14.11 14.76
C PRO A 230 1.46 -13.72 14.07
N ASN A 231 2.06 -14.66 13.34
CA ASN A 231 2.88 -14.33 12.18
C ASN A 231 1.98 -14.40 10.94
N THR A 232 1.78 -13.28 10.26
CA THR A 232 0.91 -13.22 9.07
C THR A 232 1.66 -12.71 7.86
N PHE A 233 1.66 -13.50 6.79
CA PHE A 233 1.94 -13.02 5.44
C PHE A 233 0.61 -12.84 4.71
N LEU A 234 0.42 -11.68 4.10
CA LEU A 234 -0.75 -11.40 3.28
C LEU A 234 -0.31 -10.75 1.97
N ASP A 235 -0.80 -11.30 0.86
CA ASP A 235 -0.73 -10.74 -0.47
C ASP A 235 -2.15 -10.64 -1.05
N GLY A 236 -2.55 -9.46 -1.51
CA GLY A 236 -3.93 -9.25 -1.94
C GLY A 236 -4.14 -8.23 -3.05
N VAL A 237 -4.97 -8.58 -4.02
CA VAL A 237 -5.30 -7.73 -5.18
C VAL A 237 -6.78 -7.39 -5.16
N ALA A 238 -7.12 -6.12 -5.26
CA ALA A 238 -8.49 -5.61 -5.33
C ALA A 238 -8.71 -4.70 -6.55
N ALA A 239 -9.71 -4.96 -7.40
CA ALA A 239 -10.06 -4.00 -8.46
C ALA A 239 -10.94 -2.84 -7.93
N GLY A 240 -11.57 -2.96 -6.76
CA GLY A 240 -12.17 -1.86 -6.03
C GLY A 240 -11.30 -1.40 -4.85
N ALA A 241 -11.55 -1.92 -3.65
CA ALA A 241 -10.91 -1.45 -2.41
C ALA A 241 -10.14 -2.56 -1.70
N PHE A 242 -8.97 -2.24 -1.16
CA PHE A 242 -8.16 -3.08 -0.28
C PHE A 242 -8.12 -2.45 1.11
N ALA A 243 -8.47 -3.22 2.15
CA ALA A 243 -8.42 -2.79 3.54
C ALA A 243 -7.71 -3.84 4.41
N SER A 244 -6.83 -3.38 5.30
CA SER A 244 -6.20 -4.23 6.30
C SER A 244 -6.13 -3.57 7.67
N ALA A 245 -6.39 -4.33 8.73
CA ALA A 245 -6.27 -3.90 10.12
C ALA A 245 -5.44 -4.91 10.94
N VAL A 246 -4.40 -4.44 11.61
CA VAL A 246 -3.45 -5.26 12.39
C VAL A 246 -3.36 -4.71 13.81
N ALA A 247 -3.62 -5.56 14.81
CA ALA A 247 -3.64 -5.17 16.22
C ALA A 247 -2.85 -6.11 17.15
N GLY A 248 -2.20 -5.55 18.16
CA GLY A 248 -1.52 -6.31 19.22
C GLY A 248 0.00 -6.29 19.06
N ALA A 249 0.64 -7.46 19.04
CA ALA A 249 2.07 -7.60 18.76
C ALA A 249 2.41 -8.69 17.71
N PRO A 250 1.71 -8.80 16.57
CA PRO A 250 2.11 -9.70 15.48
C PRO A 250 3.39 -9.24 14.77
N ASN A 251 4.04 -10.19 14.07
CA ASN A 251 4.89 -9.85 12.93
C ASN A 251 4.02 -9.96 11.67
N THR A 252 3.95 -8.91 10.86
CA THR A 252 3.10 -8.90 9.67
C THR A 252 3.85 -8.39 8.45
N LEU A 253 3.78 -9.14 7.36
CA LEU A 253 4.14 -8.68 6.02
C LEU A 253 2.85 -8.55 5.22
N LEU A 254 2.57 -7.34 4.77
CA LEU A 254 1.40 -7.01 3.97
C LEU A 254 1.83 -6.43 2.61
N ASN A 255 1.54 -7.16 1.55
CA ASN A 255 1.57 -6.67 0.18
C ASN A 255 0.12 -6.47 -0.30
N GLY A 256 -0.17 -5.38 -1.03
CA GLY A 256 -1.45 -5.29 -1.71
C GLY A 256 -1.54 -4.27 -2.84
N VAL A 257 -2.45 -4.54 -3.76
CA VAL A 257 -2.70 -3.71 -4.95
C VAL A 257 -4.19 -3.39 -5.03
N ALA A 258 -4.53 -2.11 -5.20
CA ALA A 258 -5.90 -1.63 -5.35
C ALA A 258 -6.04 -0.75 -6.60
N ALA A 259 -7.01 -1.03 -7.48
CA ALA A 259 -7.32 -0.09 -8.57
C ALA A 259 -8.19 1.10 -8.08
N GLY A 260 -8.93 0.96 -6.98
CA GLY A 260 -9.56 2.08 -6.27
C GLY A 260 -8.74 2.56 -5.09
N ALA A 261 -9.04 2.07 -3.89
CA ALA A 261 -8.47 2.56 -2.63
C ALA A 261 -7.71 1.49 -1.86
N PHE A 262 -6.57 1.84 -1.28
CA PHE A 262 -5.79 1.02 -0.36
C PHE A 262 -5.81 1.67 1.03
N ALA A 263 -6.21 0.93 2.06
CA ALA A 263 -6.24 1.37 3.45
C ALA A 263 -5.54 0.35 4.37
N SER A 264 -4.66 0.83 5.25
CA SER A 264 -4.02 0.00 6.27
C SER A 264 -4.05 0.68 7.64
N ALA A 265 -4.41 -0.06 8.69
CA ALA A 265 -4.38 0.39 10.07
C ALA A 265 -3.53 -0.57 10.93
N VAL A 266 -2.58 -0.01 11.69
CA VAL A 266 -1.62 -0.76 12.51
C VAL A 266 -1.66 -0.20 13.94
N ALA A 267 -1.96 -1.05 14.92
CA ALA A 267 -2.13 -0.64 16.31
C ALA A 267 -1.45 -1.58 17.33
N GLY A 268 -0.83 -1.00 18.37
CA GLY A 268 -0.22 -1.75 19.47
C GLY A 268 1.30 -1.69 19.43
N ALA A 269 1.97 -2.84 19.44
CA ALA A 269 3.41 -2.99 19.24
C ALA A 269 3.78 -4.09 18.21
N PRO A 270 3.14 -4.17 17.02
CA PRO A 270 3.57 -5.08 15.95
C PRO A 270 4.91 -4.67 15.33
N ASN A 271 5.57 -5.64 14.70
CA ASN A 271 6.54 -5.38 13.65
C ASN A 271 5.83 -5.54 12.30
N THR A 272 5.74 -4.48 11.50
CA THR A 272 4.98 -4.50 10.25
C THR A 272 5.81 -4.03 9.07
N LEU A 273 5.83 -4.82 8.00
CA LEU A 273 6.27 -4.41 6.68
C LEU A 273 5.04 -4.26 5.79
N LEU A 274 4.85 -3.07 5.23
CA LEU A 274 3.72 -2.72 4.37
C LEU A 274 4.22 -2.25 3.00
N ASN A 275 3.84 -2.95 1.94
CA ASN A 275 3.96 -2.47 0.56
C ASN A 275 2.55 -2.36 -0.03
N GLY A 276 2.19 -1.19 -0.58
CA GLY A 276 0.90 -1.04 -1.26
C GLY A 276 0.90 -0.14 -2.48
N VAL A 277 0.08 -0.49 -3.47
CA VAL A 277 -0.10 0.29 -4.69
C VAL A 277 -1.59 0.60 -4.86
N ALA A 278 -1.92 1.86 -5.11
CA ALA A 278 -3.28 2.32 -5.37
C ALA A 278 -3.34 3.18 -6.66
N ALA A 279 -4.29 2.92 -7.56
CA ALA A 279 -4.54 3.86 -8.66
C ALA A 279 -5.38 5.08 -8.19
N GLY A 280 -6.27 4.90 -7.21
CA GLY A 280 -6.93 6.01 -6.51
C GLY A 280 -6.13 6.48 -5.29
N THR A 281 -6.53 6.04 -4.10
CA THR A 281 -6.01 6.56 -2.82
C THR A 281 -5.23 5.50 -2.03
N PHE A 282 -4.12 5.90 -1.42
CA PHE A 282 -3.39 5.13 -0.42
C PHE A 282 -3.53 5.84 0.93
N ALA A 283 -4.00 5.12 1.95
CA ALA A 283 -4.12 5.62 3.32
C ALA A 283 -3.48 4.64 4.31
N SER A 284 -2.70 5.16 5.26
CA SER A 284 -2.17 4.36 6.37
C SER A 284 -2.25 5.08 7.71
N ALA A 285 -2.66 4.36 8.76
CA ALA A 285 -2.66 4.83 10.13
C ALA A 285 -1.82 3.90 11.02
N VAL A 286 -0.90 4.46 11.79
CA VAL A 286 0.02 3.75 12.69
C VAL A 286 -0.09 4.32 14.10
N ALA A 287 -0.42 3.49 15.08
CA ALA A 287 -0.66 3.92 16.46
C ALA A 287 -0.04 3.00 17.52
N GLY A 288 0.48 3.59 18.61
CA GLY A 288 1.03 2.86 19.75
C GLY A 288 2.56 2.92 19.79
N ALA A 289 3.22 1.77 19.87
CA ALA A 289 4.67 1.63 19.73
C ALA A 289 5.09 0.52 18.72
N PRO A 290 4.50 0.44 17.50
CA PRO A 290 4.98 -0.48 16.47
C PRO A 290 6.35 -0.09 15.90
N ASN A 291 7.05 -1.08 15.34
CA ASN A 291 8.10 -0.87 14.35
C ASN A 291 7.49 -1.06 12.97
N THR A 292 7.41 -0.01 12.15
CA THR A 292 6.74 -0.06 10.84
C THR A 292 7.68 0.38 9.72
N LEU A 293 7.79 -0.44 8.68
CA LEU A 293 8.32 -0.04 7.38
C LEU A 293 7.17 0.03 6.39
N LEU A 294 7.01 1.18 5.74
CA LEU A 294 5.90 1.45 4.83
C LEU A 294 6.43 1.99 3.50
N ASN A 295 6.11 1.29 2.41
CA ASN A 295 6.27 1.76 1.05
C ASN A 295 4.89 1.85 0.39
N GLY A 296 4.54 3.00 -0.17
CA GLY A 296 3.27 3.14 -0.90
C GLY A 296 3.35 3.99 -2.17
N VAL A 297 2.57 3.60 -3.18
CA VAL A 297 2.45 4.35 -4.44
C VAL A 297 0.97 4.63 -4.70
N ALA A 298 0.63 5.88 -4.98
CA ALA A 298 -0.72 6.33 -5.32
C ALA A 298 -0.72 7.14 -6.63
N ALA A 299 -1.57 6.80 -7.61
CA ALA A 299 -1.77 7.71 -8.75
C ALA A 299 -2.71 8.88 -8.39
N GLY A 300 -3.62 8.73 -7.43
CA GLY A 300 -4.35 9.83 -6.80
C GLY A 300 -3.61 10.42 -5.61
N ALA A 301 -4.02 10.06 -4.39
CA ALA A 301 -3.50 10.66 -3.16
C ALA A 301 -2.89 9.63 -2.20
N PHE A 302 -1.79 10.00 -1.55
CA PHE A 302 -1.14 9.28 -0.47
C PHE A 302 -1.36 10.03 0.85
N ALA A 303 -1.84 9.33 1.88
CA ALA A 303 -2.02 9.86 3.22
C ALA A 303 -1.43 8.92 4.29
N SER A 304 -0.71 9.47 5.26
CA SER A 304 -0.24 8.70 6.42
C SER A 304 -0.40 9.46 7.74
N ALA A 305 -0.88 8.77 8.78
CA ALA A 305 -0.94 9.28 10.15
C ALA A 305 -0.14 8.36 11.09
N VAL A 306 0.73 8.95 11.92
CA VAL A 306 1.61 8.25 12.86
C VAL A 306 1.42 8.86 14.25
N ALA A 307 1.05 8.04 15.25
CA ALA A 307 0.73 8.50 16.60
C ALA A 307 1.31 7.60 17.71
N GLY A 308 1.75 8.21 18.81
CA GLY A 308 2.23 7.52 20.01
C GLY A 308 3.76 7.58 20.13
N ALA A 309 4.42 6.43 20.26
CA ALA A 309 5.87 6.28 20.21
C ALA A 309 6.36 5.16 19.24
N PRO A 310 5.84 5.06 18.00
CA PRO A 310 6.36 4.13 17.01
C PRO A 310 7.76 4.50 16.50
N ASN A 311 8.46 3.50 15.99
CA ASN A 311 9.57 3.70 15.05
C ASN A 311 9.02 3.47 13.64
N THR A 312 9.04 4.48 12.78
CA THR A 312 8.44 4.40 11.43
C THR A 312 9.41 4.85 10.35
N LEU A 313 9.60 4.00 9.35
CA LEU A 313 10.19 4.38 8.06
C LEU A 313 9.08 4.40 7.01
N LEU A 314 8.89 5.55 6.37
CA LEU A 314 7.86 5.76 5.36
C LEU A 314 8.48 6.28 4.06
N ASN A 315 8.22 5.57 2.96
CA ASN A 315 8.45 6.04 1.59
C ASN A 315 7.12 6.10 0.86
N GLY A 316 6.76 7.25 0.28
CA GLY A 316 5.54 7.36 -0.50
C GLY A 316 5.69 8.16 -1.80
N VAL A 317 5.00 7.73 -2.85
CA VAL A 317 4.93 8.44 -4.13
C VAL A 317 3.46 8.70 -4.48
N ALA A 318 3.13 9.94 -4.83
CA ALA A 318 1.80 10.37 -5.25
C ALA A 318 1.88 11.14 -6.58
N ALA A 319 1.04 10.84 -7.57
CA ALA A 319 0.91 11.74 -8.71
C ALA A 319 -0.01 12.95 -8.39
N GLY A 320 -1.01 12.78 -7.53
CA GLY A 320 -1.78 13.89 -6.95
C GLY A 320 -1.11 14.48 -5.72
N ALA A 321 -1.61 14.13 -4.53
CA ALA A 321 -1.19 14.74 -3.26
C ALA A 321 -0.55 13.73 -2.30
N PHE A 322 0.48 14.15 -1.58
CA PHE A 322 1.09 13.46 -0.45
C PHE A 322 0.78 14.23 0.83
N ALA A 323 0.25 13.55 1.86
CA ALA A 323 -0.01 14.12 3.17
C ALA A 323 0.54 13.22 4.28
N SER A 324 1.19 13.81 5.29
CA SER A 324 1.61 13.11 6.50
C SER A 324 1.33 13.89 7.78
N ALA A 325 0.87 13.20 8.81
CA ALA A 325 0.73 13.73 10.17
C ALA A 325 1.47 12.84 11.17
N VAL A 326 2.29 13.46 12.02
CA VAL A 326 3.13 12.79 13.04
C VAL A 326 2.86 13.42 14.40
N ALA A 327 2.45 12.63 15.39
CA ALA A 327 2.06 13.11 16.71
C ALA A 327 2.59 12.24 17.87
N GLY A 328 2.97 12.88 18.99
CA GLY A 328 3.40 12.20 20.22
C GLY A 328 4.91 12.28 20.41
N ALA A 329 5.57 11.14 20.60
CA ALA A 329 7.02 10.99 20.64
C ALA A 329 7.57 9.87 19.71
N PRO A 330 7.10 9.73 18.45
CA PRO A 330 7.67 8.77 17.50
C PRO A 330 9.10 9.14 17.07
N ASN A 331 9.84 8.12 16.60
CA ASN A 331 10.98 8.31 15.72
C ASN A 331 10.53 8.03 14.29
N THR A 332 10.56 9.03 13.41
CA THR A 332 10.03 8.92 12.05
C THR A 332 11.05 9.35 11.00
N LEU A 333 11.29 8.48 10.02
CA LEU A 333 11.95 8.83 8.77
C LEU A 333 10.89 8.82 7.66
N LEU A 334 10.72 9.94 6.98
CA LEU A 334 9.74 10.11 5.93
C LEU A 334 10.39 10.64 4.65
N ASN A 335 10.24 9.90 3.56
CA ASN A 335 10.55 10.33 2.20
C ASN A 335 9.25 10.37 1.39
N GLY A 336 8.95 11.49 0.73
CA GLY A 336 7.78 11.56 -0.15
C GLY A 336 7.99 12.34 -1.44
N VAL A 337 7.35 11.90 -2.51
CA VAL A 337 7.34 12.59 -3.81
C VAL A 337 5.90 12.82 -4.24
N ALA A 338 5.56 14.05 -4.61
CA ALA A 338 4.25 14.44 -5.13
C ALA A 338 4.40 15.20 -6.45
N ALA A 339 3.63 14.87 -7.50
CA ALA A 339 3.55 15.77 -8.66
C ALA A 339 2.61 16.96 -8.40
N GLY A 340 1.55 16.79 -7.61
CA GLY A 340 0.73 17.90 -7.09
C GLY A 340 1.33 18.53 -5.84
N ALA A 341 0.80 18.18 -4.66
CA ALA A 341 1.14 18.82 -3.39
C ALA A 341 1.73 17.85 -2.37
N PHE A 342 2.71 18.31 -1.60
CA PHE A 342 3.27 17.64 -0.43
C PHE A 342 2.89 18.43 0.83
N ALA A 343 2.29 17.78 1.82
CA ALA A 343 1.95 18.38 3.11
C ALA A 343 2.45 17.51 4.27
N SER A 344 3.01 18.15 5.30
CA SER A 344 3.40 17.49 6.54
C SER A 344 3.03 18.29 7.78
N ALA A 345 2.56 17.62 8.83
CA ALA A 345 2.33 18.18 10.15
C ALA A 345 3.04 17.33 11.22
N VAL A 346 3.81 17.98 12.10
CA VAL A 346 4.60 17.34 13.16
C VAL A 346 4.26 18.01 14.50
N ALA A 347 3.82 17.23 15.49
CA ALA A 347 3.36 17.75 16.78
C ALA A 347 3.84 16.91 17.99
N GLY A 348 4.14 17.56 19.10
CA GLY A 348 4.51 16.92 20.37
C GLY A 348 6.01 17.01 20.65
N ALA A 349 6.66 15.87 20.88
CA ALA A 349 8.12 15.74 21.00
C ALA A 349 8.71 14.59 20.13
N PRO A 350 8.31 14.42 18.85
CA PRO A 350 8.94 13.44 17.96
C PRO A 350 10.38 13.80 17.57
N ASN A 351 11.13 12.78 17.17
CA ASN A 351 12.33 12.94 16.34
C ASN A 351 11.94 12.63 14.89
N THR A 352 12.04 13.61 13.98
CA THR A 352 11.57 13.46 12.60
C THR A 352 12.63 13.87 11.60
N LEU A 353 12.97 12.97 10.68
CA LEU A 353 13.66 13.27 9.43
C LEU A 353 12.64 13.26 8.29
N LEU A 354 12.50 14.38 7.60
CA LEU A 354 11.60 14.52 6.46
C LEU A 354 12.35 14.98 5.21
N ASN A 355 12.19 14.24 4.12
CA ASN A 355 12.59 14.64 2.78
C ASN A 355 11.35 14.64 1.88
N GLY A 356 11.06 15.75 1.19
CA GLY A 356 9.93 15.81 0.27
C GLY A 356 10.21 16.56 -1.02
N VAL A 357 9.62 16.11 -2.12
CA VAL A 357 9.67 16.77 -3.43
C VAL A 357 8.25 16.97 -3.94
N ALA A 358 7.92 18.19 -4.36
CA ALA A 358 6.64 18.56 -4.95
C ALA A 358 6.85 19.30 -6.29
N ALA A 359 6.12 18.95 -7.36
CA ALA A 359 6.12 19.81 -8.54
C ALA A 359 5.17 21.02 -8.35
N GLY A 360 4.04 20.85 -7.66
CA GLY A 360 3.19 21.95 -7.21
C GLY A 360 3.70 22.61 -5.93
N ALA A 361 3.12 22.27 -4.78
CA ALA A 361 3.38 22.95 -3.51
C ALA A 361 3.92 22.00 -2.42
N PHE A 362 4.86 22.49 -1.62
CA PHE A 362 5.36 21.86 -0.40
C PHE A 362 4.92 22.68 0.81
N ALA A 363 4.30 22.04 1.80
CA ALA A 363 3.89 22.67 3.06
C ALA A 363 4.33 21.83 4.26
N SER A 364 4.86 22.47 5.30
CA SER A 364 5.18 21.82 6.57
C SER A 364 4.80 22.67 7.79
N ALA A 365 4.18 22.04 8.78
CA ALA A 365 3.90 22.64 10.09
C ALA A 365 4.57 21.82 11.21
N VAL A 366 5.28 22.49 12.12
CA VAL A 366 6.01 21.90 13.24
C VAL A 366 5.61 22.59 14.54
N ALA A 367 5.13 21.84 15.53
CA ALA A 367 4.62 22.39 16.80
C ALA A 367 5.05 21.58 18.03
N GLY A 368 5.27 22.27 19.15
CA GLY A 368 5.59 21.65 20.45
C GLY A 368 7.07 21.75 20.78
N ALA A 369 7.71 20.62 21.10
CA ALA A 369 9.16 20.51 21.29
C ALA A 369 9.80 19.33 20.49
N PRO A 370 9.47 19.12 19.19
CA PRO A 370 10.15 18.12 18.36
C PRO A 370 11.60 18.47 18.05
N ASN A 371 12.39 17.44 17.71
CA ASN A 371 13.62 17.59 16.94
C ASN A 371 13.30 17.23 15.48
N THR A 372 13.37 18.20 14.57
CA THR A 372 13.00 18.02 13.16
C THR A 372 14.13 18.42 12.22
N LEU A 373 14.49 17.53 11.30
CA LEU A 373 15.26 17.89 10.11
C LEU A 373 14.36 17.73 8.89
N LEU A 374 14.19 18.80 8.13
CA LEU A 374 13.33 18.85 6.96
C LEU A 374 14.11 19.37 5.74
N ASN A 375 14.09 18.59 4.67
CA ASN A 375 14.54 18.99 3.35
C ASN A 375 13.34 18.97 2.40
N GLY A 376 13.05 20.07 1.70
CA GLY A 376 11.97 20.12 0.73
C GLY A 376 12.35 20.81 -0.58
N VAL A 377 11.83 20.31 -1.69
CA VAL A 377 11.95 20.93 -3.01
C VAL A 377 10.56 21.13 -3.61
N ALA A 378 10.26 22.34 -4.07
CA ALA A 378 9.01 22.69 -4.74
C ALA A 378 9.31 23.38 -6.08
N ALA A 379 8.64 23.02 -7.19
CA ALA A 379 8.70 23.86 -8.39
C ALA A 379 7.71 25.05 -8.28
N GLY A 380 6.55 24.88 -7.66
CA GLY A 380 5.66 25.99 -7.30
C GLY A 380 6.09 26.70 -6.01
N ALA A 381 5.44 26.36 -4.88
CA ALA A 381 5.61 27.06 -3.61
C ALA A 381 6.12 26.16 -2.49
N PHE A 382 7.01 26.67 -1.64
CA PHE A 382 7.45 26.05 -0.39
C PHE A 382 6.96 26.91 0.78
N ALA A 383 6.28 26.30 1.75
CA ALA A 383 5.80 26.95 2.97
C ALA A 383 6.19 26.16 4.22
N SER A 384 6.67 26.84 5.25
CA SER A 384 6.95 26.24 6.56
C SER A 384 6.44 27.11 7.72
N ALA A 385 5.85 26.48 8.72
CA ALA A 385 5.47 27.11 9.99
C ALA A 385 6.07 26.33 11.17
N VAL A 386 6.73 27.02 12.09
CA VAL A 386 7.41 26.45 13.27
C VAL A 386 6.95 27.19 14.53
N ALA A 387 6.42 26.46 15.51
CA ALA A 387 5.84 27.04 16.73
C ALA A 387 6.22 26.27 18.01
N GLY A 388 6.37 26.98 19.12
CA GLY A 388 6.63 26.39 20.45
C GLY A 388 8.10 26.51 20.85
N ALA A 389 8.73 25.39 21.22
CA ALA A 389 10.16 25.28 21.48
C ALA A 389 10.84 24.08 20.74
N PRO A 390 10.58 23.85 19.43
CA PRO A 390 11.29 22.82 18.67
C PRO A 390 12.76 23.17 18.42
N ASN A 391 13.56 22.13 18.15
CA ASN A 391 14.84 22.25 17.45
C ASN A 391 14.60 21.86 15.99
N THR A 392 14.71 22.82 15.07
CA THR A 392 14.38 22.61 13.65
C THR A 392 15.55 22.98 12.74
N LEU A 393 15.94 22.06 11.86
CA LEU A 393 16.78 22.35 10.70
C LEU A 393 15.91 22.22 9.44
N LEU A 394 15.80 23.31 8.68
CA LEU A 394 14.95 23.41 7.52
C LEU A 394 15.77 23.85 6.30
N ASN A 395 15.87 22.99 5.29
CA ASN A 395 16.41 23.34 3.97
C ASN A 395 15.27 23.30 2.95
N GLY A 396 15.05 24.37 2.20
CA GLY A 396 14.03 24.38 1.15
C GLY A 396 14.45 25.08 -0.13
N VAL A 397 13.99 24.55 -1.27
CA VAL A 397 14.20 25.16 -2.59
C VAL A 397 12.83 25.32 -3.26
N ALA A 398 12.53 26.52 -3.76
CA ALA A 398 11.33 26.85 -4.51
C ALA A 398 11.70 27.52 -5.85
N ALA A 399 11.10 27.11 -6.97
CA ALA A 399 11.22 27.92 -8.20
C ALA A 399 10.22 29.10 -8.21
N GLY A 400 9.05 28.96 -7.59
CA GLY A 400 8.15 30.08 -7.33
C GLY A 400 8.46 30.81 -6.01
N ALA A 401 7.72 30.48 -4.95
CA ALA A 401 7.78 31.21 -3.67
C ALA A 401 8.25 30.34 -2.51
N PHE A 402 9.08 30.89 -1.63
CA PHE A 402 9.48 30.32 -0.34
C PHE A 402 8.91 31.20 0.77
N ALA A 403 8.17 30.60 1.71
CA ALA A 403 7.63 31.27 2.88
C ALA A 403 7.99 30.49 4.17
N SER A 404 8.44 31.20 5.20
CA SER A 404 8.67 30.61 6.52
C SER A 404 8.15 31.50 7.66
N ALA A 405 7.46 30.91 8.62
CA ALA A 405 7.02 31.56 9.85
C ALA A 405 7.56 30.83 11.08
N VAL A 406 8.17 31.56 12.01
CA VAL A 406 8.80 31.03 13.23
C VAL A 406 8.26 31.79 14.44
N ALA A 407 7.68 31.09 15.41
CA ALA A 407 7.05 31.69 16.59
C ALA A 407 7.36 30.95 17.91
N GLY A 408 7.47 31.69 19.01
CA GLY A 408 7.67 31.14 20.36
C GLY A 408 9.12 31.27 20.82
N ALA A 409 9.72 30.17 21.27
CA ALA A 409 11.14 30.07 21.61
C ALA A 409 11.86 28.85 20.94
N PRO A 410 11.67 28.58 19.64
CA PRO A 410 12.42 27.53 18.94
C PRO A 410 13.91 27.88 18.75
N ASN A 411 14.71 26.83 18.56
CA ASN A 411 16.03 26.94 17.92
C ASN A 411 15.87 26.51 16.46
N THR A 412 16.01 27.44 15.52
CA THR A 412 15.77 27.20 14.10
C THR A 412 17.00 27.53 13.24
N LEU A 413 17.43 26.59 12.41
CA LEU A 413 18.31 26.84 11.28
C LEU A 413 17.49 26.71 9.99
N LEU A 414 17.45 27.79 9.22
CA LEU A 414 16.63 27.94 8.03
C LEU A 414 17.52 28.31 6.83
N ASN A 415 17.66 27.42 5.86
CA ASN A 415 18.28 27.71 4.57
C ASN A 415 17.19 27.64 3.49
N GLY A 416 17.02 28.71 2.71
CA GLY A 416 16.04 28.71 1.62
C GLY A 416 16.53 29.36 0.34
N VAL A 417 16.11 28.82 -0.80
CA VAL A 417 16.36 29.40 -2.12
C VAL A 417 15.03 29.55 -2.85
N ALA A 418 14.76 30.73 -3.38
CA ALA A 418 13.59 31.03 -4.20
C ALA A 418 14.02 31.65 -5.53
N ALA A 419 13.51 31.16 -6.67
CA ALA A 419 13.70 31.88 -7.94
C ALA A 419 12.67 33.01 -8.15
N GLY A 420 11.56 33.05 -7.39
CA GLY A 420 10.61 34.17 -7.36
C GLY A 420 10.69 35.00 -6.08
N ALA A 421 9.96 34.58 -5.04
CA ALA A 421 9.84 35.35 -3.80
C ALA A 421 10.29 34.55 -2.57
N PHE A 422 11.08 35.17 -1.69
CA PHE A 422 11.47 34.67 -0.39
C PHE A 422 10.84 35.54 0.70
N ALA A 423 10.08 34.93 1.61
CA ALA A 423 9.46 35.60 2.75
C ALA A 423 9.77 34.86 4.06
N SER A 424 10.18 35.59 5.09
CA SER A 424 10.33 35.04 6.45
C SER A 424 9.74 35.97 7.51
N ALA A 425 9.02 35.38 8.47
CA ALA A 425 8.52 36.06 9.66
C ALA A 425 9.02 35.35 10.93
N VAL A 426 9.59 36.10 11.87
CA VAL A 426 10.15 35.60 13.13
C VAL A 426 9.55 36.39 14.29
N ALA A 427 8.94 35.71 15.26
CA ALA A 427 8.25 36.33 16.39
C ALA A 427 8.50 35.63 17.73
N GLY A 428 8.56 36.41 18.82
CA GLY A 428 8.69 35.89 20.19
C GLY A 428 10.12 36.04 20.73
N ALA A 429 10.69 34.95 21.24
CA ALA A 429 12.09 34.85 21.66
C ALA A 429 12.84 33.63 21.07
N PRO A 430 12.73 33.33 19.75
CA PRO A 430 13.51 32.26 19.11
C PRO A 430 15.00 32.59 19.00
N ASN A 431 15.83 31.54 18.90
CA ASN A 431 17.18 31.64 18.33
C ASN A 431 17.10 31.18 16.86
N THR A 432 17.31 32.08 15.91
CA THR A 432 17.15 31.80 14.47
C THR A 432 18.41 32.12 13.69
N LEU A 433 18.93 31.13 12.96
CA LEU A 433 19.85 31.35 11.85
C LEU A 433 19.06 31.22 10.55
N LEU A 434 19.02 32.29 9.76
CA LEU A 434 18.33 32.31 8.48
C LEU A 434 19.29 32.73 7.36
N ASN A 435 19.48 31.85 6.39
CA ASN A 435 20.14 32.12 5.12
C ASN A 435 19.13 32.00 3.99
N GLY A 436 18.92 33.08 3.22
CA GLY A 436 17.97 33.07 2.10
C GLY A 436 18.54 33.68 0.82
N VAL A 437 18.21 33.07 -0.33
CA VAL A 437 18.56 33.59 -1.66
C VAL A 437 17.29 33.75 -2.49
N ALA A 438 17.10 34.89 -3.14
CA ALA A 438 15.96 35.20 -3.99
C ALA A 438 16.39 35.76 -5.36
N VAL A 439 15.81 35.27 -6.46
CA VAL A 439 15.93 35.88 -7.81
C VAL A 439 14.67 36.70 -8.13
N GLY A 440 14.24 37.49 -7.16
CA GLY A 440 13.11 38.40 -7.27
C GLY A 440 12.95 39.22 -6.00
N ALA A 441 11.99 38.85 -5.13
CA ALA A 441 11.75 39.56 -3.88
C ALA A 441 12.30 38.80 -2.67
N PHE A 442 13.00 39.47 -1.77
CA PHE A 442 13.36 38.99 -0.44
C PHE A 442 12.69 39.87 0.61
N ALA A 443 11.91 39.29 1.51
CA ALA A 443 11.24 39.97 2.61
C ALA A 443 11.51 39.26 3.94
N SER A 444 11.89 40.00 4.97
CA SER A 444 12.01 39.47 6.32
C SER A 444 11.43 40.40 7.38
N ALA A 445 10.57 39.87 8.25
CA ALA A 445 10.01 40.56 9.40
C ALA A 445 10.45 39.88 10.70
N VAL A 446 10.96 40.66 11.67
CA VAL A 446 11.47 40.18 12.96
C VAL A 446 10.81 40.99 14.08
N ALA A 447 10.16 40.32 15.05
CA ALA A 447 9.42 40.96 16.12
C ALA A 447 9.64 40.30 17.50
N GLY A 448 9.67 41.10 18.57
CA GLY A 448 9.75 40.62 19.95
C GLY A 448 11.15 40.78 20.55
N ALA A 449 11.69 39.71 21.15
CA ALA A 449 13.07 39.62 21.63
C ALA A 449 13.83 38.38 21.10
N PRO A 450 13.80 38.07 19.78
CA PRO A 450 14.60 36.99 19.19
C PRO A 450 16.10 37.30 19.18
N ASN A 451 16.92 36.25 19.13
CA ASN A 451 18.30 36.32 18.66
C ASN A 451 18.32 35.82 17.20
N THR A 452 18.55 36.70 16.24
CA THR A 452 18.48 36.38 14.81
C THR A 452 19.77 36.73 14.08
N LEU A 453 20.35 35.75 13.39
CA LEU A 453 21.33 35.99 12.32
C LEU A 453 20.65 35.79 10.98
N LEU A 454 20.60 36.85 10.17
CA LEU A 454 19.94 36.89 8.88
C LEU A 454 20.93 37.24 7.77
N ASN A 455 21.23 36.27 6.90
CA ASN A 455 21.97 36.48 5.66
C ASN A 455 20.99 36.37 4.48
N GLY A 456 20.81 37.45 3.72
CA GLY A 456 19.90 37.48 2.57
C GLY A 456 20.60 37.97 1.31
N VAL A 457 20.38 37.30 0.19
CA VAL A 457 20.82 37.73 -1.15
C VAL A 457 19.61 37.85 -2.06
N ALA A 458 19.44 39.00 -2.72
CA ALA A 458 18.33 39.26 -3.63
C ALA A 458 18.84 39.82 -4.97
N VAL A 459 18.32 39.29 -6.08
CA VAL A 459 18.36 39.94 -7.40
C VAL A 459 16.95 40.43 -7.69
N GLY A 460 16.70 41.72 -7.48
CA GLY A 460 15.37 42.34 -7.55
C GLY A 460 15.13 43.31 -6.38
N ALA A 461 14.40 42.88 -5.36
CA ALA A 461 14.05 43.71 -4.20
C ALA A 461 14.39 43.01 -2.88
N PHE A 462 14.99 43.76 -1.94
CA PHE A 462 15.26 43.34 -0.57
C PHE A 462 14.51 44.25 0.40
N ALA A 463 13.73 43.67 1.30
CA ALA A 463 12.99 44.36 2.35
C ALA A 463 13.21 43.69 3.71
N SER A 464 13.54 44.47 4.74
CA SER A 464 13.57 44.00 6.13
C SER A 464 12.82 44.94 7.07
N ALA A 465 12.12 44.37 8.05
CA ALA A 465 11.45 45.09 9.13
C ALA A 465 11.78 44.44 10.49
N VAL A 466 12.26 45.25 11.43
CA VAL A 466 12.69 44.80 12.77
C VAL A 466 11.97 45.60 13.84
N ALA A 467 11.31 44.94 14.79
CA ALA A 467 10.50 45.58 15.83
C ALA A 467 10.70 44.96 17.23
N GLY A 468 10.70 45.79 18.28
CA GLY A 468 10.73 45.35 19.68
C GLY A 468 12.10 45.52 20.33
N ALA A 469 12.62 44.47 20.96
CA ALA A 469 13.97 44.39 21.52
C ALA A 469 14.78 43.15 21.04
N PRO A 470 14.84 42.84 19.73
CA PRO A 470 15.65 41.76 19.19
C PRO A 470 17.15 42.05 19.25
N ASN A 471 17.96 40.99 19.34
CA ASN A 471 19.36 41.00 18.92
C ASN A 471 19.43 40.49 17.48
N THR A 472 19.68 41.36 16.51
CA THR A 472 19.69 41.00 15.07
C THR A 472 21.02 41.35 14.43
N LEU A 473 21.64 40.38 13.77
CA LEU A 473 22.71 40.63 12.80
C LEU A 473 22.13 40.41 11.40
N LEU A 474 22.04 41.50 10.61
CA LEU A 474 21.47 41.51 9.28
C LEU A 474 22.55 41.79 8.23
N ASN A 475 22.77 40.83 7.34
CA ASN A 475 23.70 40.91 6.22
C ASN A 475 22.93 40.72 4.91
N GLY A 476 22.66 41.82 4.21
CA GLY A 476 21.83 41.86 3.00
C GLY A 476 22.63 42.29 1.77
N VAL A 477 22.54 41.52 0.69
CA VAL A 477 23.04 41.91 -0.64
C VAL A 477 21.88 41.99 -1.60
N ALA A 478 21.72 43.13 -2.28
CA ALA A 478 20.69 43.37 -3.27
C ALA A 478 21.30 43.86 -4.59
N VAL A 479 20.85 43.30 -5.70
CA VAL A 479 20.97 43.92 -7.03
C VAL A 479 19.60 44.46 -7.38
N GLY A 480 19.41 45.77 -7.32
CA GLY A 480 18.10 46.45 -7.37
C GLY A 480 17.73 47.16 -6.06
N ALA A 481 16.47 47.07 -5.65
CA ALA A 481 15.92 47.85 -4.54
C ALA A 481 16.32 47.26 -3.16
N PHE A 482 16.68 48.13 -2.22
CA PHE A 482 16.98 47.76 -0.83
C PHE A 482 16.22 48.68 0.15
N ALA A 483 15.46 48.08 1.07
CA ALA A 483 14.73 48.78 2.11
C ALA A 483 14.90 48.07 3.47
N SER A 484 15.11 48.84 4.54
CA SER A 484 15.21 48.31 5.91
C SER A 484 14.56 49.28 6.88
N ALA A 485 13.67 48.79 7.73
CA ALA A 485 12.97 49.56 8.77
C ALA A 485 13.23 48.93 10.15
N VAL A 486 13.46 49.78 11.16
CA VAL A 486 13.85 49.36 12.51
C VAL A 486 13.09 50.21 13.54
N ALA A 487 12.43 49.58 14.52
CA ALA A 487 11.61 50.24 15.52
C ALA A 487 11.71 49.59 16.93
N GLY A 488 11.60 50.39 17.98
CA GLY A 488 11.69 49.94 19.38
C GLY A 488 13.09 50.17 19.97
N ALA A 489 13.56 49.23 20.79
CA ALA A 489 14.91 49.19 21.36
C ALA A 489 15.73 47.97 20.88
N PRO A 490 15.86 47.73 19.56
CA PRO A 490 16.61 46.60 19.03
C PRO A 490 18.13 46.82 19.11
N ASN A 491 18.87 45.75 19.37
CA ASN A 491 20.31 45.69 19.16
C ASN A 491 20.56 45.10 17.76
N THR A 492 20.55 45.96 16.73
CA THR A 492 20.68 45.54 15.32
C THR A 492 21.99 46.03 14.71
N LEU A 493 22.78 45.10 14.15
CA LEU A 493 23.89 45.43 13.25
C LEU A 493 23.46 45.14 11.81
N LEU A 494 23.54 46.16 10.96
CA LEU A 494 23.15 46.10 9.55
C LEU A 494 24.37 46.24 8.65
N ASN A 495 24.62 45.23 7.82
CA ASN A 495 25.54 45.27 6.69
C ASN A 495 24.73 45.11 5.40
N GLY A 496 24.63 46.16 4.60
CA GLY A 496 23.80 46.20 3.38
C GLY A 496 24.62 46.63 2.18
N VAL A 497 24.60 45.84 1.10
CA VAL A 497 25.19 46.21 -0.20
C VAL A 497 24.08 46.23 -1.25
N ALA A 498 23.86 47.39 -1.87
CA ALA A 498 22.94 47.56 -2.99
C ALA A 498 23.73 47.95 -4.25
N ALA A 499 23.61 47.16 -5.32
CA ALA A 499 24.05 47.53 -6.66
C ALA A 499 22.82 47.99 -7.47
N GLY A 500 22.86 49.22 -7.98
CA GLY A 500 21.80 49.83 -8.78
C GLY A 500 21.99 49.66 -10.29
#